data_AF-A0A6P2E0A7-F1
#
_entry.id   AF-A0A6P2E0A7-F1
#
_cell.length_a   1.000
_cell.length_b   1.000
_cell.length_c   1.000
_cell.angle_alpha   90.00
_cell.angle_beta   90.00
_cell.angle_gamma   90.00
#
_symmetry.space_group_name_H-M   'P 1'
#
loop_
_entity.id
_entity.type
_entity.pdbx_description
1 polymer ?
#
loop_
_entity_poly.entity_id
_entity_poly.type
_entity_poly.pdbx_seq_one_letter_code
_entity_poly.pdbx_strand_id
1 'polypeptide(L)'
;MKTTEMLEIERALHAIELMLDGRYGDHEFAPWCGPTNLGELSGPAKEAAVRRIEEANNASRERSAIHFCLTSSSMLLNVTQRLMREPAPLSPKDRAQRQRLLVDEIRSAARTAYRAALILIGEEPCLP
;
A
#
# COMPACT_ATOMS: atom_id res chain seq x y z
N MET A 1 13.75 12.78 -23.98
CA MET A 1 13.18 13.20 -22.67
C MET A 1 14.24 12.93 -21.60
N LYS A 2 14.45 13.87 -20.68
CA LYS A 2 15.73 14.06 -19.97
C LYS A 2 16.09 12.81 -19.15
N THR A 3 17.20 12.17 -19.49
CA THR A 3 17.73 10.96 -18.83
C THR A 3 17.83 11.11 -17.31
N THR A 4 18.05 12.33 -16.81
CA THR A 4 18.03 12.65 -15.38
C THR A 4 16.67 12.37 -14.72
N GLU A 5 15.55 12.75 -15.35
CA GLU A 5 14.22 12.53 -14.79
C GLU A 5 13.90 11.03 -14.69
N MET A 6 14.31 10.25 -15.71
CA MET A 6 14.17 8.80 -15.70
C MET A 6 15.01 8.17 -14.57
N LEU A 7 16.25 8.62 -14.40
CA LEU A 7 17.14 8.13 -13.35
C LEU A 7 16.58 8.41 -11.95
N GLU A 8 16.01 9.59 -11.72
CA GLU A 8 15.37 9.91 -10.43
C GLU A 8 14.14 9.04 -10.16
N ILE A 9 13.36 8.71 -11.19
CA ILE A 9 12.23 7.79 -11.06
C ILE A 9 12.69 6.36 -10.75
N GLU A 10 13.74 5.88 -11.41
CA GLU A 10 14.35 4.58 -11.12
C GLU A 10 14.88 4.51 -9.68
N ARG A 11 15.54 5.57 -9.21
CA ARG A 11 15.98 5.69 -7.80
C ARG A 11 14.82 5.68 -6.83
N ALA A 12 13.76 6.43 -7.11
CA ALA A 12 12.57 6.47 -6.27
C ALA A 12 11.88 5.10 -6.20
N LEU A 13 11.77 4.41 -7.33
CA LEU A 13 11.21 3.06 -7.40
C LEU A 13 12.02 2.08 -6.53
N HIS A 14 13.35 2.08 -6.71
CA HIS A 14 14.23 1.21 -5.95
C HIS A 14 14.17 1.48 -4.43
N ALA A 15 14.11 2.75 -4.03
CA ALA A 15 13.96 3.11 -2.62
C ALA A 15 12.63 2.59 -2.04
N ILE A 16 11.54 2.66 -2.79
CA ILE A 16 10.23 2.13 -2.37
C ILE A 16 10.27 0.61 -2.28
N GLU A 17 10.90 -0.09 -3.22
CA GLU A 17 11.06 -1.55 -3.18
C GLU A 17 11.82 -1.99 -1.93
N LEU A 18 12.93 -1.32 -1.61
CA LEU A 18 13.67 -1.57 -0.36
C LEU A 18 12.81 -1.34 0.90
N MET A 19 11.94 -0.31 0.88
CA MET A 19 11.03 -0.04 1.98
C MET A 19 9.93 -1.09 2.11
N LEU A 20 9.52 -1.73 1.01
CA LEU A 20 8.54 -2.81 1.01
C LEU A 20 9.17 -4.13 1.46
N ASP A 21 10.37 -4.45 0.98
CA ASP A 21 11.09 -5.68 1.35
C ASP A 21 11.54 -5.68 2.82
N GLY A 22 11.96 -4.52 3.33
CA GLY A 22 12.53 -4.40 4.69
C GLY A 22 11.51 -4.28 5.82
N ARG A 23 10.23 -4.06 5.53
CA ARG A 23 9.23 -3.70 6.57
C ARG A 23 8.14 -4.73 6.81
N TYR A 24 8.00 -5.76 5.97
CA TYR A 24 6.76 -6.54 5.93
C TYR A 24 7.04 -8.04 5.80
N GLY A 25 7.21 -8.71 6.95
CA GLY A 25 7.18 -10.17 7.02
C GLY A 25 5.74 -10.71 7.00
N ASP A 26 5.57 -11.99 6.65
CA ASP A 26 4.29 -12.69 6.34
C ASP A 26 3.15 -12.60 7.40
N HIS A 27 3.36 -12.00 8.57
CA HIS A 27 2.41 -11.99 9.69
C HIS A 27 2.15 -10.62 10.34
N GLU A 28 2.67 -9.51 9.80
CA GLU A 28 2.84 -8.28 10.60
C GLU A 28 1.64 -7.30 10.63
N PHE A 29 0.57 -7.58 9.89
CA PHE A 29 -0.59 -6.69 9.78
C PHE A 29 -1.86 -7.18 10.47
N ALA A 30 -1.84 -8.38 11.05
CA ALA A 30 -3.02 -8.90 11.72
C ALA A 30 -3.34 -8.02 12.95
N PRO A 31 -4.60 -7.56 13.12
CA PRO A 31 -5.06 -7.02 14.38
C PRO A 31 -4.74 -8.01 15.51
N TRP A 32 -4.44 -7.49 16.69
CA TRP A 32 -4.17 -8.35 17.84
C TRP A 32 -5.43 -9.15 18.20
N CYS A 33 -5.37 -10.47 18.02
CA CYS A 33 -6.47 -11.42 18.25
C CYS A 33 -6.12 -12.47 19.34
N GLY A 34 -5.30 -12.10 20.33
CA GLY A 34 -4.96 -13.01 21.42
C GLY A 34 -6.13 -13.16 22.41
N PRO A 35 -6.23 -14.29 23.15
CA PRO A 35 -7.19 -14.41 24.23
C PRO A 35 -6.74 -13.56 25.44
N THR A 36 -7.14 -12.29 25.51
CA THR A 36 -7.10 -11.56 26.79
C THR A 36 -8.32 -12.00 27.56
N ASN A 37 -8.13 -12.75 28.64
CA ASN A 37 -9.22 -13.14 29.54
C ASN A 37 -9.65 -11.91 30.37
N LEU A 38 -10.37 -10.98 29.74
CA LEU A 38 -10.79 -9.70 30.31
C LEU A 38 -11.73 -9.84 31.51
N GLY A 39 -12.27 -11.05 31.76
CA GLY A 39 -13.17 -11.37 32.87
C GLY A 39 -12.49 -11.53 34.22
N GLU A 40 -11.16 -11.73 34.26
CA GLU A 40 -10.41 -11.97 35.51
C GLU A 40 -9.62 -10.74 35.99
N LEU A 41 -9.64 -9.65 35.22
CA LEU A 41 -8.91 -8.42 35.53
C LEU A 41 -9.73 -7.48 36.41
N SER A 42 -9.09 -6.82 37.36
CA SER A 42 -9.70 -5.69 38.09
C SER A 42 -10.03 -4.54 37.14
N GLY A 43 -11.00 -3.68 37.50
CA GLY A 43 -11.43 -2.54 36.66
C GLY A 43 -10.27 -1.73 36.05
N PRO A 44 -9.30 -1.26 36.86
CA PRO A 44 -8.14 -0.53 36.35
C PRO A 44 -7.24 -1.34 35.42
N ALA A 45 -7.08 -2.64 35.68
CA ALA A 45 -6.27 -3.54 34.85
C ALA A 45 -6.95 -3.86 33.50
N LYS A 46 -8.29 -3.93 33.49
CA LYS A 46 -9.09 -4.11 32.27
C LYS A 46 -8.99 -2.89 31.35
N GLU A 47 -9.12 -1.68 31.88
CA GLU A 47 -8.96 -0.45 31.10
C GLU A 47 -7.55 -0.31 30.51
N ALA A 48 -6.51 -0.67 31.28
CA ALA A 48 -5.14 -0.67 30.78
C ALA A 48 -4.92 -1.71 29.66
N ALA A 49 -5.55 -2.89 29.75
CA ALA A 49 -5.48 -3.90 28.71
C ALA A 49 -6.18 -3.46 27.41
N VAL A 50 -7.38 -2.87 27.51
CA VAL A 50 -8.12 -2.34 26.36
C VAL A 50 -7.31 -1.26 25.64
N ARG A 51 -6.77 -0.28 26.37
CA ARG A 51 -5.94 0.78 25.77
C ARG A 51 -4.74 0.23 24.99
N ARG A 52 -4.03 -0.76 25.55
CA ARG A 52 -2.89 -1.40 24.87
C ARG A 52 -3.30 -2.12 23.59
N ILE A 53 -4.46 -2.79 23.59
CA ILE A 53 -4.98 -3.47 22.39
C ILE A 53 -5.34 -2.45 21.32
N GLU A 54 -6.01 -1.37 21.70
CA GLU A 54 -6.35 -0.27 20.79
C GLU A 54 -5.09 0.39 20.20
N GLU A 55 -4.09 0.69 21.02
CA GLU A 55 -2.80 1.22 20.58
C GLU A 55 -2.08 0.28 19.60
N ALA A 56 -2.03 -1.02 19.91
CA ALA A 56 -1.43 -2.03 19.03
C ALA A 56 -2.18 -2.15 17.70
N ASN A 57 -3.51 -2.14 17.73
CA ASN A 57 -4.34 -2.18 16.52
C ASN A 57 -4.19 -0.90 15.70
N ASN A 58 -4.10 0.28 16.32
CA ASN A 58 -3.84 1.55 15.64
C ASN A 58 -2.48 1.52 14.93
N ALA A 59 -1.42 1.10 15.64
CA ALA A 59 -0.09 0.97 15.05
C ALA A 59 -0.07 -0.04 13.89
N SER A 60 -0.80 -1.14 14.00
CA SER A 60 -0.94 -2.11 12.91
C SER A 60 -1.62 -1.48 11.68
N ARG A 61 -2.74 -0.76 11.87
CA ARG A 61 -3.46 -0.06 10.80
C ARG A 61 -2.59 0.99 10.11
N GLU A 62 -1.83 1.78 10.85
CA GLU A 62 -0.90 2.76 10.29
C GLU A 62 0.18 2.08 9.42
N ARG A 63 0.77 0.97 9.89
CA ARG A 63 1.76 0.22 9.10
C ARG A 63 1.17 -0.35 7.82
N SER A 64 -0.03 -0.92 7.89
CA SER A 64 -0.79 -1.41 6.73
C SER A 64 -1.06 -0.28 5.74
N ALA A 65 -1.52 0.88 6.22
CA ALA A 65 -1.78 2.04 5.37
C ALA A 65 -0.49 2.53 4.68
N ILE A 66 0.64 2.59 5.39
CA ILE A 66 1.94 2.91 4.80
C ILE A 66 2.30 1.92 3.68
N HIS A 67 2.12 0.61 3.90
CA HIS A 67 2.38 -0.42 2.89
C HIS A 67 1.57 -0.19 1.61
N PHE A 68 0.26 0.05 1.75
CA PHE A 68 -0.61 0.31 0.60
C PHE A 68 -0.27 1.61 -0.12
N CYS A 69 0.11 2.68 0.60
CA CYS A 69 0.60 3.92 0.01
C CYS A 69 1.89 3.71 -0.78
N LEU A 70 2.86 2.95 -0.25
CA LEU A 70 4.12 2.65 -0.93
C LEU A 70 3.88 1.78 -2.17
N THR A 71 3.03 0.76 -2.05
CA THR A 71 2.63 -0.10 -3.17
C THR A 71 1.98 0.72 -4.29
N SER A 72 1.01 1.58 -3.96
CA SER A 72 0.38 2.48 -4.93
C SER A 72 1.39 3.41 -5.60
N SER A 73 2.34 3.96 -4.83
CA SER A 73 3.39 4.82 -5.34
C SER A 73 4.30 4.10 -6.34
N SER A 74 4.73 2.86 -6.02
CA SER A 74 5.51 2.02 -6.94
C SER A 74 4.77 1.75 -8.24
N MET A 75 3.47 1.44 -8.17
CA MET A 75 2.63 1.22 -9.36
C MET A 75 2.56 2.48 -10.24
N LEU A 76 2.36 3.67 -9.65
CA LEU A 76 2.30 4.93 -10.39
C LEU A 76 3.65 5.29 -11.01
N LEU A 77 4.77 5.10 -10.32
CA LEU A 77 6.10 5.33 -10.87
C LEU A 77 6.41 4.41 -12.06
N ASN A 78 5.99 3.14 -11.99
CA ASN A 78 6.07 2.22 -13.12
C ASN A 78 5.28 2.71 -14.34
N VAL A 79 4.05 3.24 -14.13
CA VAL A 79 3.27 3.88 -15.20
C VAL A 79 4.00 5.10 -15.76
N THR A 80 4.58 5.94 -14.90
CA THR A 80 5.37 7.11 -15.33
C THR A 80 6.55 6.68 -16.20
N GLN A 81 7.34 5.67 -15.80
CA GLN A 81 8.41 5.13 -16.64
C GLN A 81 7.91 4.64 -18.00
N ARG A 82 6.76 3.96 -18.03
CA ARG A 82 6.15 3.46 -19.27
C ARG A 82 5.69 4.57 -20.18
N LEU A 83 5.14 5.66 -19.66
CA LEU A 83 4.74 6.85 -20.43
C LEU A 83 5.96 7.59 -20.99
N MET A 84 7.01 7.65 -20.19
CA MET A 84 8.28 8.28 -20.50
C MET A 84 9.09 7.54 -21.58
N ARG A 85 8.97 6.22 -21.66
CA ARG A 85 9.57 5.41 -22.72
C ARG A 85 8.82 5.66 -24.03
N GLU A 86 9.54 6.21 -25.02
CA GLU A 86 9.03 6.37 -26.37
C GLU A 86 8.72 4.98 -26.95
N PRO A 87 7.46 4.69 -27.32
CA PRO A 87 7.14 3.41 -27.92
C PRO A 87 7.81 3.33 -29.29
N ALA A 88 8.32 2.15 -29.65
CA ALA A 88 8.57 1.83 -31.05
C ALA A 88 7.30 2.14 -31.88
N PRO A 89 7.41 2.44 -33.18
CA PRO A 89 6.23 2.73 -34.00
C PRO A 89 5.20 1.58 -33.90
N LEU A 90 4.09 1.87 -33.19
CA LEU A 90 3.00 0.93 -32.93
C LEU A 90 1.89 1.12 -33.96
N SER A 91 1.20 0.03 -34.31
CA SER A 91 -0.04 0.15 -35.08
C SER A 91 -1.08 0.95 -34.28
N PRO A 92 -2.08 1.59 -34.93
CA PRO A 92 -3.15 2.30 -34.21
C PRO A 92 -3.87 1.42 -33.17
N LYS A 93 -4.03 0.12 -33.46
CA LYS A 93 -4.65 -0.86 -32.55
C LYS A 93 -3.78 -1.09 -31.31
N ASP A 94 -2.48 -1.30 -31.49
CA ASP A 94 -1.55 -1.55 -30.39
C ASP A 94 -1.38 -0.31 -29.51
N ARG A 95 -1.43 0.88 -30.11
CA ARG A 95 -1.44 2.14 -29.36
C ARG A 95 -2.68 2.26 -28.48
N ALA A 96 -3.87 1.95 -28.99
CA ALA A 96 -5.11 1.97 -28.21
C ALA A 96 -5.09 0.93 -27.08
N GLN A 97 -4.55 -0.27 -27.34
CA GLN A 97 -4.39 -1.30 -26.33
C GLN A 97 -3.42 -0.87 -25.22
N ARG A 98 -2.26 -0.29 -25.58
CA ARG A 98 -1.31 0.26 -24.61
C ARG A 98 -1.95 1.33 -23.71
N GLN A 99 -2.75 2.22 -24.29
CA GLN A 99 -3.44 3.25 -23.51
C GLN A 99 -4.43 2.65 -22.51
N ARG A 100 -5.18 1.62 -22.89
CA ARG A 100 -6.10 0.92 -21.97
C ARG A 100 -5.35 0.27 -20.81
N LEU A 101 -4.23 -0.41 -21.09
CA LEU A 101 -3.39 -1.02 -20.06
C LEU A 101 -2.89 0.02 -19.04
N LEU A 102 -2.41 1.18 -19.52
CA LEU A 102 -1.98 2.26 -18.64
C LEU A 102 -3.12 2.80 -17.77
N VAL A 103 -4.32 2.96 -18.34
CA VAL A 103 -5.52 3.38 -17.58
C VAL A 103 -5.86 2.36 -16.49
N ASP A 104 -5.81 1.07 -16.80
CA ASP A 104 -6.12 0.01 -15.85
C ASP A 104 -5.08 -0.07 -14.72
N GLU A 105 -3.80 0.12 -15.02
CA GLU A 105 -2.71 0.21 -14.04
C GLU A 105 -2.89 1.40 -13.11
N ILE A 106 -3.20 2.59 -13.64
CA ILE A 106 -3.50 3.79 -12.85
C ILE A 106 -4.70 3.54 -11.93
N ARG A 107 -5.78 2.94 -12.46
CA ARG A 107 -6.97 2.63 -11.66
C ARG A 107 -6.66 1.64 -10.54
N SER A 108 -5.80 0.67 -10.81
CA SER A 108 -5.34 -0.28 -9.81
C SER A 108 -4.55 0.42 -8.70
N ALA A 109 -3.61 1.30 -9.05
CA ALA A 109 -2.87 2.09 -8.08
C ALA A 109 -3.78 2.98 -7.23
N ALA A 110 -4.79 3.62 -7.83
CA ALA A 110 -5.77 4.44 -7.12
C ALA A 110 -6.59 3.61 -6.11
N ARG A 111 -7.02 2.40 -6.46
CA ARG A 111 -7.71 1.50 -5.53
C ARG A 111 -6.81 1.08 -4.37
N THR A 112 -5.53 0.84 -4.64
CA THR A 112 -4.53 0.52 -3.61
C THR A 112 -4.35 1.68 -2.63
N ALA A 113 -4.25 2.92 -3.11
CA ALA A 113 -4.21 4.10 -2.24
C ALA A 113 -5.50 4.29 -1.45
N TYR A 114 -6.66 4.08 -2.09
CA TYR A 114 -7.96 4.18 -1.42
C TYR A 114 -8.11 3.16 -0.29
N ARG A 115 -7.58 1.93 -0.46
CA ARG A 115 -7.52 0.93 0.61
C ARG A 115 -6.75 1.41 1.83
N ALA A 116 -5.64 2.13 1.64
CA ALA A 116 -4.91 2.72 2.76
C ALA A 116 -5.80 3.67 3.59
N ALA A 117 -6.61 4.49 2.91
CA ALA A 117 -7.56 5.38 3.58
C ALA A 117 -8.62 4.59 4.38
N LEU A 118 -9.20 3.54 3.79
CA LEU A 118 -10.18 2.68 4.46
C LEU A 118 -9.61 2.00 5.72
N ILE A 119 -8.36 1.52 5.64
CA ILE A 119 -7.65 0.90 6.78
C ILE A 119 -7.49 1.91 7.93
N LEU A 120 -7.10 3.15 7.62
CA LEU A 120 -6.93 4.19 8.66
C LEU A 120 -8.24 4.48 9.41
N ILE A 121 -9.38 4.47 8.71
CA ILE A 121 -10.69 4.70 9.34
C ILE A 121 -11.32 3.43 9.93
N GLY A 122 -10.68 2.26 9.75
CA GLY A 122 -11.17 0.99 10.29
C GLY A 122 -12.31 0.35 9.48
N GLU A 123 -12.51 0.77 8.23
CA GLU A 123 -13.52 0.25 7.30
C GLU A 123 -12.91 -0.78 6.33
N GLU A 124 -12.05 -1.69 6.82
CA GLU A 124 -11.48 -2.74 5.95
C GLU A 124 -12.62 -3.45 5.21
N PRO A 125 -12.64 -3.43 3.86
CA PRO A 125 -13.57 -4.26 3.13
C PRO A 125 -13.12 -5.70 3.39
N CYS A 126 -13.90 -6.44 4.20
CA CYS A 126 -13.82 -7.90 4.23
C CYS A 126 -13.82 -8.37 2.77
N LEU A 127 -12.67 -8.81 2.27
CA LEU A 127 -12.64 -9.54 1.02
C LEU A 127 -13.25 -10.93 1.31
N PRO A 128 -14.16 -11.43 0.45
CA PRO A 128 -14.69 -12.77 0.55
C PRO A 128 -13.63 -13.85 0.35
#